data_AF-W2TC12-F1
#
_entry.id   AF-W2TC12-F1
#
_cell.length_a   1.000
_cell.length_b   1.000
_cell.length_c   1.000
_cell.angle_alpha   90.00
_cell.angle_beta   90.00
_cell.angle_gamma   90.00
#
_symmetry.space_group_name_H-M   'P 1'
#
loop_
_entity.id
_entity.type
_entity.pdbx_description
1 polymer ?
#
loop_
_entity_poly.entity_id
_entity_poly.type
_entity_poly.pdbx_seq_one_letter_code
_entity_poly.pdbx_strand_id
1 'polypeptide(L)'
;MRPLNPPFSSGIPDIENFPRRTLGLWFTSFGFWFADRLLCDVWLWLGTPYLHALFHLLAGIAGYTLFVMFSMIDIETRSSTHRFTAAVRYFPDKSGSIFSFPYISLHEKSS
;
A
#
# COMPACT_ATOMS: atom_id res chain seq x y z
N MET A 1 -24.81 -19.30 5.49
CA MET A 1 -25.07 -18.25 4.48
C MET A 1 -23.74 -17.63 4.09
N ARG A 2 -23.35 -17.72 2.81
CA ARG A 2 -22.17 -17.03 2.28
C ARG A 2 -22.55 -15.55 2.09
N PRO A 3 -21.83 -14.58 2.67
CA PRO A 3 -22.12 -13.17 2.41
C PRO A 3 -21.92 -12.88 0.91
N LEU A 4 -22.87 -12.14 0.33
CA LEU A 4 -22.78 -11.66 -1.05
C LEU A 4 -21.65 -10.64 -1.14
N ASN A 5 -20.65 -10.93 -1.97
CA ASN A 5 -19.54 -10.01 -2.22
C ASN A 5 -20.07 -8.71 -2.85
N PRO A 6 -19.62 -7.53 -2.38
CA PRO A 6 -19.95 -6.27 -3.02
C PRO A 6 -19.43 -6.23 -4.47
N PRO A 7 -20.09 -5.49 -5.37
CA PRO A 7 -19.85 -5.54 -6.82
C PRO A 7 -18.46 -5.04 -7.29
N PHE A 8 -17.61 -4.57 -6.36
CA PHE A 8 -16.24 -4.13 -6.62
C PHE A 8 -15.18 -5.01 -5.93
N SER A 9 -15.54 -6.21 -5.49
CA SER A 9 -14.58 -7.15 -4.91
C SER A 9 -13.76 -7.81 -6.03
N SER A 10 -12.46 -7.52 -6.10
CA SER A 10 -11.48 -8.14 -7.00
C SER A 10 -11.25 -9.65 -6.73
N GLY A 11 -12.07 -10.27 -5.89
CA GLY A 11 -11.92 -11.66 -5.45
C GLY A 11 -10.89 -11.85 -4.33
N ILE A 12 -10.08 -10.83 -4.00
CA ILE A 12 -9.05 -10.87 -2.97
C ILE A 12 -9.36 -9.76 -1.93
N PRO A 13 -10.12 -10.06 -0.86
CA PRO A 13 -10.55 -9.06 0.12
C PRO A 13 -9.36 -8.37 0.82
N ASP A 14 -8.23 -9.07 0.92
CA ASP A 14 -7.01 -8.60 1.57
C ASP A 14 -6.40 -7.34 0.94
N ILE A 15 -6.61 -7.10 -0.37
CA ILE A 15 -6.00 -6.01 -1.12
C ILE A 15 -7.00 -4.93 -1.59
N GLU A 16 -8.28 -5.04 -1.23
CA GLU A 16 -9.34 -4.13 -1.72
C GLU A 16 -9.06 -2.66 -1.38
N ASN A 17 -8.44 -2.40 -0.22
CA ASN A 17 -8.12 -1.04 0.24
C ASN A 17 -6.77 -0.51 -0.29
N PHE A 18 -5.96 -1.34 -0.96
CA PHE A 18 -4.63 -0.95 -1.42
C PHE A 18 -4.67 0.15 -2.48
N PRO A 19 -5.53 0.11 -3.51
CA PRO A 19 -5.62 1.18 -4.50
C PRO A 19 -5.91 2.54 -3.87
N ARG A 20 -6.88 2.60 -2.95
CA ARG A 20 -7.24 3.84 -2.25
C ARG A 20 -6.07 4.36 -1.41
N ARG A 21 -5.39 3.48 -0.68
CA ARG A 21 -4.22 3.83 0.14
C ARG A 21 -3.08 4.35 -0.72
N THR A 22 -2.74 3.63 -1.80
CA THR A 22 -1.69 4.03 -2.74
C THR A 22 -1.98 5.39 -3.36
N LEU A 23 -3.20 5.60 -3.87
CA LEU A 23 -3.58 6.88 -4.47
C LEU A 23 -3.49 8.01 -3.45
N GLY A 24 -3.99 7.81 -2.23
CA GLY A 24 -3.90 8.82 -1.16
C GLY A 24 -2.45 9.19 -0.82
N LEU A 25 -1.57 8.18 -0.66
CA LEU A 25 -0.14 8.41 -0.38
C LEU A 25 0.56 9.09 -1.56
N TRP A 26 0.25 8.68 -2.79
CA TRP A 26 0.83 9.24 -4.00
C TRP A 26 0.42 10.70 -4.21
N PHE A 27 -0.87 11.03 -4.08
CA PHE A 27 -1.33 12.42 -4.19
C PHE A 27 -0.73 13.30 -3.09
N THR A 28 -0.63 12.80 -1.86
CA THR A 28 0.02 13.53 -0.76
C THR A 28 1.50 13.76 -1.04
N SER A 29 2.21 12.72 -1.50
CA SER A 29 3.61 12.81 -1.92
C SER A 29 3.81 13.83 -3.04
N PHE A 30 2.97 13.79 -4.07
CA PHE A 30 2.99 14.74 -5.17
C PHE A 30 2.72 16.18 -4.70
N GLY A 31 1.81 16.36 -3.73
CA GLY A 31 1.56 17.65 -3.09
C GLY A 31 2.80 18.21 -2.40
N PHE A 32 3.55 17.38 -1.64
CA PHE A 32 4.80 17.82 -1.03
C PHE A 32 5.89 18.12 -2.04
N TRP A 33 5.99 17.35 -3.13
CA TRP A 33 6.90 17.64 -4.23
C TRP A 33 6.60 18.98 -4.90
N PHE A 34 5.32 19.25 -5.16
CA PHE A 34 4.88 20.51 -5.76
C PHE A 34 5.11 21.71 -4.83
N ALA A 35 4.79 21.54 -3.54
CA ALA A 35 5.02 22.56 -2.52
C ALA A 35 6.50 22.88 -2.32
N ASP A 36 7.38 21.88 -2.32
CA ASP A 36 8.83 22.03 -2.23
C ASP A 36 9.38 22.90 -3.39
N ARG A 37 8.88 22.69 -4.61
CA ARG A 37 9.30 23.44 -5.80
C ARG A 37 8.78 24.87 -5.85
N LEU A 38 7.56 25.13 -5.39
CA LEU A 38 6.95 26.46 -5.48
C LEU A 38 7.26 27.39 -4.30
N LEU A 39 7.45 26.83 -3.11
CA LEU A 39 7.50 27.58 -1.86
C LEU A 39 8.85 27.41 -1.13
N CYS A 40 9.92 27.08 -1.87
CA CYS A 40 11.26 26.81 -1.33
C CYS A 40 11.72 27.88 -0.31
N ASP A 41 11.58 29.17 -0.65
CA ASP A 41 12.00 30.27 0.23
C ASP A 41 11.15 30.34 1.51
N VAL A 42 9.85 30.04 1.42
CA VAL A 42 8.95 29.98 2.58
C VAL A 42 9.34 28.84 3.50
N TRP A 43 9.69 27.68 2.95
CA TRP A 43 10.11 26.51 3.73
C TRP A 43 11.47 26.72 4.38
N LEU A 44 12.40 27.40 3.70
CA LEU A 44 13.68 27.80 4.30
C LEU A 44 13.48 28.80 5.43
N TRP A 45 12.57 29.78 5.26
CA TRP A 45 12.23 30.74 6.30
C TRP A 45 11.58 30.06 7.53
N LEU A 46 10.71 29.07 7.31
CA LEU A 46 10.11 28.25 8.37
C LEU A 46 11.09 27.23 9.00
N GLY A 47 12.30 27.08 8.45
CA GLY A 47 13.29 26.11 8.93
C GLY A 47 12.97 24.66 8.59
N THR A 48 12.14 24.40 7.58
CA THR A 48 11.68 23.05 7.19
C THR A 48 12.13 22.65 5.77
N PRO A 49 13.44 22.49 5.48
CA PRO A 49 13.94 22.12 4.16
C PRO A 49 13.72 20.64 3.78
N TYR A 50 12.93 19.89 4.54
CA TYR A 50 12.83 18.42 4.46
C TYR A 50 11.64 17.91 3.65
N LEU A 51 10.89 18.79 2.98
CA LEU A 51 9.71 18.40 2.20
C LEU A 51 10.03 17.46 1.05
N HIS A 52 11.17 17.67 0.37
CA HIS A 52 11.66 16.72 -0.63
C HIS A 52 11.93 15.31 -0.05
N ALA A 53 12.46 15.22 1.17
CA ALA A 53 12.67 13.93 1.83
C ALA A 53 11.33 13.25 2.18
N LEU A 54 10.34 14.04 2.62
CA LEU A 54 8.99 13.54 2.90
C LEU A 54 8.27 13.04 1.63
N PHE A 55 8.49 13.72 0.49
CA PHE A 55 8.06 13.25 -0.82
C PHE A 55 8.56 11.82 -1.10
N HIS A 56 9.88 11.59 -1.01
CA HIS A 56 10.48 10.27 -1.28
C HIS A 56 9.96 9.21 -0.32
N LEU A 57 9.77 9.54 0.96
CA LEU A 57 9.24 8.62 1.95
C LEU A 57 7.83 8.15 1.58
N LEU A 58 6.92 9.08 1.28
CA LEU A 58 5.54 8.75 0.95
C LEU A 58 5.40 8.07 -0.41
N ALA A 59 6.18 8.49 -1.41
CA ALA A 59 6.25 7.81 -2.70
C ALA A 59 6.76 6.37 -2.55
N GLY A 60 7.78 6.16 -1.70
CA GLY A 60 8.32 4.84 -1.39
C GLY A 60 7.28 3.93 -0.74
N ILE A 61 6.51 4.43 0.25
CA ILE A 61 5.45 3.65 0.89
C ILE A 61 4.31 3.33 -0.11
N ALA A 62 3.96 4.27 -0.99
CA ALA A 62 2.98 4.04 -2.05
C ALA A 62 3.45 2.95 -3.03
N GLY A 63 4.72 3.02 -3.47
CA GLY A 63 5.34 2.02 -4.35
C GLY A 63 5.42 0.64 -3.69
N TYR A 64 5.81 0.58 -2.42
CA TYR A 64 5.80 -0.65 -1.63
C TYR A 64 4.41 -1.30 -1.59
N THR A 65 3.38 -0.50 -1.34
CA THR A 65 1.99 -0.97 -1.30
C THR A 65 1.57 -1.55 -2.66
N LEU A 66 1.97 -0.93 -3.77
CA LEU A 66 1.74 -1.46 -5.11
C LEU A 66 2.44 -2.81 -5.34
N PHE A 67 3.71 -2.94 -4.93
CA PHE A 67 4.42 -4.21 -5.08
C PHE A 67 3.73 -5.34 -4.32
N VAL A 68 3.33 -5.11 -3.07
CA VAL A 68 2.60 -6.10 -2.28
C VAL A 68 1.27 -6.48 -2.97
N MET A 69 0.53 -5.50 -3.49
CA MET A 69 -0.72 -5.74 -4.23
C MET A 69 -0.49 -6.62 -5.46
N PHE A 70 0.47 -6.27 -6.32
CA PHE A 70 0.76 -7.04 -7.53
C PHE A 70 1.31 -8.44 -7.24
N SER A 71 2.12 -8.59 -6.19
CA SER A 71 2.60 -9.90 -5.75
C SER A 71 1.45 -10.79 -5.26
N MET A 72 0.48 -10.24 -4.51
CA MET A 72 -0.72 -10.99 -4.13
C MET A 72 -1.54 -11.43 -5.35
N ILE A 73 -1.74 -10.54 -6.32
CA ILE A 73 -2.45 -10.86 -7.57
C ILE A 73 -1.72 -11.98 -8.34
N ASP A 74 -0.39 -11.90 -8.49
CA ASP A 74 0.38 -12.94 -9.20
C ASP A 74 0.31 -14.30 -8.49
N ILE A 75 0.42 -14.33 -7.16
CA ILE A 75 0.27 -15.57 -6.38
C ILE A 75 -1.13 -16.16 -6.56
N GLU A 76 -2.19 -15.37 -6.38
CA GLU A 76 -3.56 -15.87 -6.52
C GLU A 76 -3.88 -16.34 -7.96
N THR A 77 -3.35 -15.64 -8.97
CA THR A 77 -3.47 -16.03 -10.38
C THR A 77 -2.80 -17.38 -10.65
N ARG A 78 -1.72 -17.70 -9.94
CA ARG A 78 -0.97 -18.96 -10.05
C ARG A 78 -1.38 -20.02 -9.04
N SER A 79 -2.48 -19.81 -8.30
CA SER A 79 -2.92 -20.68 -7.20
C SER A 79 -3.17 -22.15 -7.58
N SER A 80 -3.39 -22.46 -8.87
CA SER A 80 -3.50 -23.82 -9.41
C SER A 80 -2.16 -24.52 -9.60
N THR A 81 -1.05 -23.77 -9.68
CA THR A 81 0.30 -24.28 -9.91
C THR A 81 1.10 -24.50 -8.64
N HIS A 82 0.61 -24.01 -7.49
CA HIS A 82 1.28 -24.15 -6.20
C HIS A 82 0.35 -24.54 -5.05
N ARG A 83 0.95 -25.18 -4.04
CA ARG A 83 0.27 -25.61 -2.81
C ARG A 83 0.25 -24.54 -1.72
N PHE A 84 0.70 -23.32 -2.00
CA PHE A 84 0.68 -22.21 -1.04
C PHE A 84 -0.59 -21.36 -1.16
N THR A 85 -0.99 -20.73 -0.07
CA THR A 85 -1.99 -19.66 0.00
C THR A 85 -1.32 -18.43 0.59
N ALA A 86 -1.51 -17.27 -0.04
CA ALA A 86 -0.99 -16.01 0.45
C ALA A 86 -2.08 -15.27 1.25
N ALA A 87 -1.65 -14.58 2.31
CA ALA A 87 -2.50 -13.68 3.07
C ALA A 87 -1.73 -12.39 3.36
N VAL A 88 -2.39 -11.25 3.25
CA VAL A 88 -1.80 -9.98 3.68
C VAL A 88 -1.92 -9.85 5.19
N ARG A 89 -0.79 -9.60 5.85
CA ARG A 89 -0.74 -9.29 7.28
C ARG A 89 -0.15 -7.89 7.48
N TYR A 90 -0.39 -7.34 8.66
CA TYR A 90 0.01 -5.98 9.00
C TYR A 90 0.85 -5.98 10.28
N PHE A 91 1.93 -5.20 10.27
CA PHE A 91 2.78 -4.94 11.44
C PHE A 91 2.85 -3.42 11.69
N PRO A 92 2.84 -2.91 12.93
CA PRO A 92 2.68 -3.63 14.21
C PRO A 92 1.22 -3.92 14.59
N ASP A 93 0.27 -3.19 14.00
CA ASP A 93 -1.15 -3.33 14.27
C ASP A 93 -1.85 -4.16 13.20
N LYS A 94 -2.69 -5.10 13.65
CA LYS A 94 -3.47 -6.04 12.81
C LYS A 94 -4.63 -5.36 12.08
N SER A 95 -5.00 -4.13 12.47
CA SER A 95 -6.18 -3.42 11.95
C SER A 95 -6.01 -2.77 10.58
N GLY A 96 -4.85 -2.90 9.91
CA GLY A 96 -4.66 -2.33 8.56
C GLY A 96 -4.67 -0.80 8.51
N SER A 97 -4.24 -0.14 9.60
CA SER A 97 -4.08 1.31 9.64
C SER A 97 -3.15 1.83 8.53
N ILE A 98 -3.29 3.10 8.15
CA ILE A 98 -2.50 3.76 7.10
C ILE A 98 -0.99 3.71 7.41
N PHE A 99 -0.63 3.60 8.69
CA PHE A 99 0.76 3.48 9.16
C PHE A 99 1.23 2.02 9.38
N SER A 100 0.35 1.03 9.25
CA SER A 100 0.75 -0.37 9.35
C SER A 100 1.42 -0.84 8.06
N PHE A 101 2.51 -1.59 8.17
CA PHE A 101 3.25 -2.14 7.04
C PHE A 101 2.59 -3.45 6.57
N PRO A 102 2.00 -3.48 5.36
CA PRO A 102 1.44 -4.70 4.80
C PRO A 102 2.56 -5.63 4.33
N TYR A 103 2.55 -6.89 4.75
CA TYR A 103 3.48 -7.91 4.27
C TYR A 103 2.75 -9.19 3.88
N ILE A 104 3.34 -9.97 2.97
CA ILE A 104 2.76 -11.22 2.48
C ILE A 104 3.19 -12.36 3.39
N SER A 105 2.22 -13.12 3.91
CA SER A 105 2.44 -14.35 4.65
C SER A 105 2.03 -15.54 3.78
N LEU A 106 2.92 -16.51 3.61
CA LEU A 106 2.65 -17.74 2.86
C LEU A 106 2.34 -18.88 3.84
N HIS A 107 1.28 -19.62 3.56
CA HIS A 107 0.91 -20.83 4.28
C HIS A 107 0.75 -21.99 3.30
N GLU A 108 1.18 -23.19 3.68
CA GLU A 108 0.93 -24.38 2.88
C GLU A 108 -0.53 -24.83 3.04
N LYS A 109 -1.19 -25.17 1.93
CA LYS A 109 -2.52 -25.78 1.92
C LYS A 109 -2.39 -27.17 2.55
N SER A 110 -2.94 -27.34 3.77
CA SER A 110 -3.01 -28.67 4.40
C SER A 110 -3.83 -29.60 3.51
N SER A 111 -3.20 -30.69 3.06
CA SER A 111 -3.85 -31.78 2.30
C SER A 111 -4.96 -32.45 3.07
#